data_AF-A0A964KX00-F1
#
_entry.id   AF-A0A964KX00-F1
#
_cell.length_a   1.000
_cell.length_b   1.000
_cell.length_c   1.000
_cell.angle_alpha   90.00
_cell.angle_beta   90.00
_cell.angle_gamma   90.00
#
_symmetry.space_group_name_H-M   'P 1'
#
loop_
_entity.id
_entity.type
_entity.pdbx_description
1 polymer ?
#
loop_
_entity_poly.entity_id
_entity_poly.type
_entity_poly.pdbx_seq_one_letter_code
_entity_poly.pdbx_strand_id
1 'polypeptide(L)'
;MTPFRGTPIYMDLKLTDRILEERGWQFYNGYNVAFKPNKITKDELLKSHRYLWKKTFSASYSLTRIFRGLFKLRMGSFFLSLFMNSFYLTKRLRHNFPIDMTNETF
;
A
#
# COMPACT_ATOMS: atom_id res chain seq x y z
N MET A 1 -2.75 1.19 4.99
CA MET A 1 -2.78 2.25 6.03
C MET A 1 -2.26 1.63 7.32
N THR A 2 -1.32 2.30 7.99
CA THR A 2 -0.67 1.77 9.19
C THR A 2 -0.85 2.77 10.34
N PRO A 3 -1.49 2.38 11.45
CA PRO A 3 -1.75 3.29 12.56
C PRO A 3 -0.50 3.41 13.45
N PHE A 4 0.36 4.40 13.21
CA PHE A 4 1.57 4.58 14.02
C PHE A 4 1.24 5.06 15.45
N ARG A 5 1.98 4.54 16.43
CA ARG A 5 1.84 4.99 17.83
C ARG A 5 2.03 6.50 17.93
N GLY A 6 1.20 7.17 18.73
CA GLY A 6 1.21 8.63 18.88
C GLY A 6 0.40 9.39 17.84
N THR A 7 -0.19 8.71 16.84
CA THR A 7 -1.16 9.35 15.93
C THR A 7 -2.58 9.29 16.50
N PRO A 8 -3.46 10.27 16.21
CA PRO A 8 -4.87 10.23 16.66
C PRO A 8 -5.58 8.93 16.25
N ILE A 9 -5.32 8.46 15.03
CA ILE A 9 -5.91 7.21 14.53
C ILE A 9 -5.49 5.97 15.32
N TYR A 10 -4.27 5.95 15.87
CA TYR A 10 -3.85 4.86 16.75
C TYR A 10 -4.62 4.89 18.06
N MET A 11 -4.85 6.07 18.64
CA MET A 11 -5.63 6.22 19.88
C MET A 11 -7.08 5.79 19.66
N ASP A 12 -7.72 6.24 18.59
CA ASP A 12 -9.10 5.85 18.27
C ASP A 12 -9.26 4.34 18.07
N LEU A 13 -8.31 3.72 17.36
CA LEU A 13 -8.30 2.28 17.14
C LEU A 13 -8.01 1.50 18.43
N LYS A 14 -7.22 2.07 19.34
CA LYS A 14 -6.96 1.47 20.65
C LYS A 14 -8.18 1.56 21.57
N LEU A 15 -8.84 2.72 21.61
CA LEU A 15 -10.07 2.95 22.38
C LEU A 15 -11.23 2.04 21.92
N THR A 16 -11.24 1.68 20.64
CA THR A 16 -12.26 0.81 20.05
C THR A 16 -11.87 -0.67 20.02
N ASP A 17 -10.78 -1.07 20.69
CA ASP A 17 -10.26 -2.45 20.74
C ASP A 17 -10.04 -3.08 19.34
N ARG A 18 -9.48 -2.28 18.44
CA ARG A 18 -9.27 -2.63 17.04
C ARG A 18 -7.80 -2.71 16.66
N ILE A 19 -6.87 -2.49 17.59
CA ILE A 19 -5.44 -2.77 17.38
C ILE A 19 -5.20 -4.28 17.57
N LEU A 20 -4.38 -4.87 16.70
CA LEU A 20 -3.98 -6.27 16.82
C LEU A 20 -2.72 -6.33 17.66
N GLU A 21 -2.87 -6.57 18.96
CA GLU A 21 -1.75 -6.57 19.91
C GLU A 21 -0.81 -7.77 19.71
N GLU A 22 -1.33 -8.87 19.16
CA GLU A 22 -0.56 -10.04 18.74
C GLU A 22 0.38 -9.75 17.56
N ARG A 23 0.21 -8.61 16.89
CA ARG A 23 1.04 -8.19 15.74
C ARG A 23 2.10 -7.19 16.17
N GLY A 24 3.35 -7.63 16.15
CA GLY A 24 4.51 -6.79 16.46
C GLY A 24 4.79 -5.68 15.43
N TRP A 25 5.87 -4.93 15.66
CA TRP A 25 6.29 -3.78 14.84
C TRP A 25 6.51 -4.09 13.36
N GLN A 26 6.84 -5.33 13.02
CA GLN A 26 7.04 -5.81 11.64
C GLN A 26 5.79 -5.65 10.76
N PHE A 27 4.60 -5.61 11.35
CA PHE A 27 3.34 -5.40 10.64
C PHE A 27 3.07 -3.91 10.31
N TYR A 28 3.84 -2.99 10.90
CA TYR A 28 3.69 -1.55 10.70
C TYR A 28 4.48 -1.02 9.48
N ASN A 29 4.35 -1.71 8.34
CA ASN A 29 5.14 -1.43 7.13
C ASN A 29 4.33 -0.86 5.95
N GLY A 30 3.10 -0.41 6.17
CA GLY A 30 2.24 0.15 5.13
C GLY A 30 1.51 -0.89 4.26
N TYR A 31 2.03 -2.12 4.17
CA TYR A 31 1.51 -3.18 3.32
C TYR A 31 0.69 -4.23 4.07
N ASN A 32 0.95 -4.40 5.37
CA ASN A 32 0.30 -5.40 6.21
C ASN A 32 -0.73 -4.77 7.16
N VAL A 33 -1.66 -5.60 7.60
CA VAL A 33 -2.79 -5.18 8.43
C VAL A 33 -2.38 -5.24 9.90
N ALA A 34 -2.31 -4.11 10.59
CA ALA A 34 -2.00 -4.04 12.03
C ALA A 34 -3.24 -3.73 12.90
N PHE A 35 -4.43 -3.68 12.30
CA PHE A 35 -5.67 -3.33 12.98
C PHE A 35 -6.87 -4.05 12.35
N LYS A 36 -7.98 -4.17 13.08
CA LYS A 36 -9.25 -4.72 12.61
C LYS A 36 -10.08 -3.61 11.94
N PRO A 37 -10.45 -3.73 10.65
CA PRO A 37 -11.36 -2.78 10.01
C PRO A 37 -12.78 -2.92 10.59
N ASN A 38 -13.59 -1.86 10.56
CA ASN A 38 -14.95 -1.88 11.12
C ASN A 38 -15.99 -2.52 10.18
N LYS A 39 -15.86 -2.26 8.87
CA LYS A 39 -16.87 -2.61 7.86
C LYS A 39 -16.49 -3.78 6.95
N ILE A 40 -15.22 -4.20 6.99
CA ILE A 40 -14.68 -5.24 6.10
C ILE A 40 -13.76 -6.15 6.91
N THR A 41 -13.57 -7.38 6.44
CA THR A 41 -12.65 -8.32 7.09
C THR A 41 -11.18 -7.93 6.82
N LYS A 42 -10.25 -8.45 7.64
CA LYS A 42 -8.80 -8.24 7.45
C LYS A 42 -8.35 -8.73 6.06
N ASP A 43 -8.86 -9.90 5.64
CA ASP A 43 -8.54 -10.53 4.35
C ASP A 43 -9.09 -9.74 3.18
N GLU A 44 -10.32 -9.24 3.30
CA GLU A 44 -10.94 -8.41 2.27
C GLU A 44 -10.19 -7.09 2.09
N LEU A 45 -9.72 -6.48 3.18
CA LEU A 45 -8.87 -5.29 3.11
C LEU A 45 -7.57 -5.58 2.36
N LEU A 46 -6.89 -6.68 2.68
CA LEU A 46 -5.63 -7.04 2.02
C LEU A 46 -5.84 -7.38 0.54
N LYS A 47 -6.87 -8.18 0.22
CA LYS A 47 -7.24 -8.52 -1.16
C LYS A 47 -7.55 -7.25 -1.97
N SER A 48 -8.34 -6.34 -1.41
CA SER A 48 -8.69 -5.06 -2.05
C SER A 48 -7.46 -4.17 -2.25
N HIS A 49 -6.60 -4.06 -1.25
CA HIS A 49 -5.35 -3.31 -1.35
C HIS A 49 -4.44 -3.87 -2.45
N ARG A 50 -4.31 -5.19 -2.55
CA ARG A 50 -3.51 -5.86 -3.59
C ARG A 50 -4.11 -5.71 -4.98
N TYR A 51 -5.43 -5.85 -5.07
CA TYR A 51 -6.14 -5.62 -6.32
C TYR A 51 -5.90 -4.20 -6.82
N LEU A 52 -6.05 -3.20 -5.93
CA LEU A 52 -5.79 -1.81 -6.25
C LEU A 52 -4.33 -1.60 -6.66
N TRP A 53 -3.37 -2.11 -5.89
CA TRP A 53 -1.94 -2.02 -6.21
C TRP A 53 -1.64 -2.59 -7.60
N LYS A 54 -2.11 -3.81 -7.88
CA LYS A 54 -1.94 -4.45 -9.20
C LYS A 54 -2.56 -3.57 -10.28
N LYS A 55 -3.83 -3.16 -10.13
CA LYS A 55 -4.53 -2.32 -11.10
C LYS A 55 -3.80 -1.00 -11.35
N THR A 56 -3.47 -0.26 -10.29
CA THR A 56 -2.79 1.04 -10.34
C THR A 56 -1.42 0.97 -11.02
N PHE A 57 -0.68 -0.13 -10.84
CA PHE A 57 0.64 -0.33 -11.45
C PHE A 57 0.59 -1.22 -12.69
N SER A 58 -0.56 -1.31 -13.37
CA SER A 58 -0.62 -1.94 -14.70
C SER A 58 0.21 -1.18 -15.73
N ALA A 59 0.59 -1.88 -16.79
CA ALA A 59 1.23 -1.27 -17.95
C ALA A 59 0.37 -0.12 -18.49
N SER A 60 -0.94 -0.34 -18.69
CA SER A 60 -1.86 0.67 -19.21
C SER A 60 -1.91 1.93 -18.33
N TYR A 61 -2.13 1.80 -17.01
CA TYR A 61 -2.23 2.95 -16.11
C TYR A 61 -0.88 3.65 -15.89
N SER A 62 0.22 2.90 -15.81
CA SER A 62 1.56 3.45 -15.61
C SER A 62 2.03 4.23 -16.85
N LEU A 63 1.87 3.66 -18.05
CA LEU A 63 2.20 4.34 -19.31
C LEU A 63 1.33 5.58 -19.52
N THR A 64 0.02 5.49 -19.22
CA THR A 64 -0.88 6.65 -19.31
C THR A 64 -0.43 7.79 -18.39
N ARG A 65 0.01 7.48 -17.15
CA ARG A 65 0.54 8.50 -16.22
C ARG A 65 1.83 9.13 -16.72
N ILE A 66 2.75 8.33 -17.26
CA ILE A 66 4.01 8.83 -17.82
C ILE A 66 3.72 9.76 -19.01
N PHE A 67 2.89 9.30 -19.95
CA PHE A 67 2.52 10.07 -21.14
C PHE A 67 1.84 11.39 -20.76
N ARG A 68 0.85 11.37 -19.85
CA ARG A 68 0.23 12.61 -19.36
C ARG A 68 1.21 13.50 -18.61
N GLY A 69 2.14 12.91 -17.87
CA GLY A 69 3.19 13.62 -17.14
C GLY A 69 4.13 14.39 -18.06
N LEU A 70 4.46 13.82 -19.22
CA LEU A 70 5.33 14.43 -20.22
C LEU A 70 4.81 15.80 -20.70
N PHE A 71 3.48 15.94 -20.84
CA PHE A 71 2.86 17.17 -21.32
C PHE A 71 2.43 18.15 -20.21
N LYS A 72 2.48 17.75 -18.93
CA LYS A 72 1.93 18.54 -17.81
C LYS A 72 2.96 18.92 -16.74
N LEU A 73 4.01 18.12 -16.57
CA LEU A 73 4.96 18.30 -15.46
C LEU A 73 6.22 19.02 -15.92
N ARG A 74 6.84 19.78 -14.99
CA ARG A 74 8.20 20.30 -15.16
C ARG A 74 9.20 19.13 -15.19
N MET A 75 10.33 19.31 -15.87
CA MET A 75 11.31 18.23 -16.13
C MET A 75 11.69 17.40 -14.89
N GLY A 76 12.02 18.04 -13.76
CA GLY A 76 12.37 17.32 -12.52
C GLY A 76 11.23 16.44 -11.98
N SER A 77 10.00 16.97 -11.93
CA SER A 77 8.81 16.22 -11.51
C SER A 77 8.45 15.13 -12.51
N PHE A 78 8.68 15.37 -13.80
CA PHE A 78 8.52 14.35 -14.85
C PHE A 78 9.48 13.18 -14.64
N PHE A 79 10.78 13.43 -14.42
CA PHE A 79 11.75 12.36 -14.18
C PHE A 79 11.40 11.52 -12.95
N LEU A 80 10.97 12.16 -11.85
CA LEU A 80 10.50 11.44 -10.68
C LEU A 80 9.27 10.57 -11.00
N SER A 81 8.28 11.12 -11.71
CA SER A 81 7.11 10.38 -12.14
C SER A 81 7.47 9.19 -13.03
N LEU A 82 8.34 9.41 -14.02
CA LEU A 82 8.86 8.37 -14.91
C LEU A 82 9.54 7.26 -14.11
N PHE A 83 10.47 7.61 -13.24
CA PHE A 83 11.23 6.63 -12.45
C PHE A 83 10.30 5.82 -11.54
N MET A 84 9.39 6.47 -10.83
CA MET A 84 8.46 5.78 -9.92
C MET A 84 7.51 4.85 -10.68
N ASN A 85 6.90 5.32 -11.78
CA ASN A 85 5.99 4.49 -12.57
C ASN A 85 6.71 3.31 -13.23
N SER A 86 7.91 3.53 -13.76
CA SER A 86 8.74 2.46 -14.33
C SER A 86 9.16 1.44 -13.28
N PHE A 87 9.62 1.89 -12.11
CA PHE A 87 10.01 1.01 -11.00
C PHE A 87 8.87 0.08 -10.57
N TYR A 88 7.69 0.63 -10.31
CA TYR A 88 6.54 -0.18 -9.89
C TYR A 88 6.01 -1.08 -11.02
N LEU A 89 6.06 -0.63 -12.27
CA LEU A 89 5.74 -1.47 -13.42
C LEU A 89 6.70 -2.66 -13.51
N THR A 90 8.01 -2.46 -13.39
CA THR A 90 9.00 -3.54 -13.39
C THR A 90 8.79 -4.51 -12.23
N LYS A 91 8.50 -4.00 -11.03
CA LYS A 91 8.15 -4.87 -9.88
C LYS A 91 6.95 -5.75 -10.19
N ARG A 92 5.90 -5.18 -10.81
CA ARG A 92 4.72 -5.95 -11.22
C ARG A 92 5.07 -7.01 -12.26
N LEU A 93 5.85 -6.66 -13.29
CA LEU A 93 6.26 -7.59 -14.35
C LEU A 93 7.11 -8.75 -13.82
N ARG A 94 7.94 -8.49 -12.81
CA ARG A 94 8.76 -9.51 -12.12
C ARG A 94 7.99 -10.28 -11.04
N HIS A 95 6.68 -10.07 -10.91
CA HIS A 95 5.87 -10.66 -9.83
C HIS A 95 6.42 -10.41 -8.42
N ASN A 96 7.21 -9.34 -8.24
CA ASN A 96 7.79 -8.95 -6.96
C ASN A 96 6.78 -8.08 -6.20
N PHE A 97 5.78 -8.76 -5.63
CA PHE A 97 4.71 -8.13 -4.85
C PHE A 97 5.13 -7.93 -3.39
N PRO A 98 4.49 -6.98 -2.67
CA PRO A 98 4.67 -6.86 -1.23
C PRO A 98 4.35 -8.19 -0.51
N ILE A 99 5.21 -8.57 0.45
CA ILE A 99 5.12 -9.82 1.20
C ILE A 99 3.77 -9.93 1.93
N ASP A 100 3.17 -11.12 1.90
CA ASP A 100 1.98 -11.46 2.69
C ASP A 100 2.39 -11.95 4.08
N MET A 101 2.07 -11.20 5.13
CA MET A 101 2.28 -11.66 6.51
C MET A 101 0.97 -12.10 7.17
N THR A 102 -0.11 -12.36 6.42
CA THR A 102 -1.42 -12.67 7.03
C THR A 102 -1.40 -13.90 7.93
N ASN A 103 -0.61 -14.91 7.56
CA ASN A 103 -0.47 -16.18 8.27
C ASN A 103 0.73 -16.21 9.23
N GLU A 104 1.49 -15.13 9.33
CA GLU A 104 2.58 -15.05 10.31
C GLU A 104 1.98 -14.73 11.68
N THR A 105 1.96 -15.74 12.55
CA THR A 105 1.68 -15.61 13.97
C THR A 105 2.99 -15.73 14.73
N PHE A 106 3.28 -14.78 15.61
CA PHE A 106 4.37 -14.89 16.59
C PHE A 106 3.76 -15.15 17.97
#